data_AF-A0A936XFR9-F1
#
_entry.id   AF-A0A936XFR9-F1
#
_cell.length_a   1.000
_cell.length_b   1.000
_cell.length_c   1.000
_cell.angle_alpha   90.00
_cell.angle_beta   90.00
_cell.angle_gamma   90.00
#
_symmetry.space_group_name_H-M   'P 1'
#
loop_
_entity.id
_entity.type
_entity.pdbx_description
1 polymer ?
#
loop_
_entity_poly.entity_id
_entity_poly.type
_entity_poly.pdbx_seq_one_letter_code
_entity_poly.pdbx_strand_id
1 'polypeptide(L)'
;MENWITRIVATLCAAGSCGLFWMLGVFVAVPWREGRMLALERIELQLIGVPLLTGLAAAWGALHLYALADRGVNPKTYATIRALLVIASIAAVIGGMAWSQTRMAG
;
A
#
# COMPACT_ATOMS: atom_id res chain seq x y z
N MET A 1 15.80 -19.68 9.50
CA MET A 1 16.25 -18.36 9.02
C MET A 1 16.49 -17.47 10.21
N GLU A 2 17.53 -16.64 10.18
CA GLU A 2 17.81 -15.70 11.27
C GLU A 2 16.72 -14.62 11.30
N ASN A 3 16.15 -14.34 12.47
CA ASN A 3 14.96 -13.46 12.61
C ASN A 3 15.17 -12.06 12.00
N TRP A 4 16.41 -11.57 11.95
CA TRP A 4 16.72 -10.27 11.36
C TRP A 4 16.56 -10.26 9.82
N ILE A 5 16.90 -11.34 9.12
CA ILE A 5 16.74 -11.46 7.65
C ILE A 5 15.25 -11.45 7.31
N THR A 6 14.44 -12.22 8.04
CA THR A 6 12.98 -12.25 7.85
C THR A 6 12.35 -10.86 8.02
N ARG A 7 12.81 -10.09 9.01
CA ARG A 7 12.35 -8.71 9.23
C ARG A 7 12.75 -7.76 8.10
N ILE A 8 13.93 -7.92 7.50
CA ILE A 8 14.34 -7.10 6.35
C ILE A 8 13.45 -7.38 5.14
N VAL A 9 13.25 -8.66 4.82
CA VAL A 9 12.38 -9.05 3.69
C VAL A 9 10.95 -8.54 3.93
N ALA A 10 10.44 -8.66 5.15
CA ALA A 10 9.14 -8.12 5.52
C ALA A 10 9.06 -6.59 5.31
N THR A 11 10.10 -5.85 5.71
CA THR A 11 10.19 -4.39 5.54
C THR A 11 10.21 -3.99 4.06
N LEU A 12 10.95 -4.73 3.23
CA LEU A 12 10.99 -4.49 1.77
C LEU A 12 9.62 -4.75 1.13
N CYS A 13 8.95 -5.84 1.49
CA CYS A 13 7.59 -6.12 1.02
C CYS A 13 6.60 -5.04 1.46
N ALA A 14 6.69 -4.57 2.71
CA ALA A 14 5.87 -3.48 3.23
C ALA A 14 6.10 -2.18 2.43
N ALA A 15 7.37 -1.81 2.19
CA ALA A 15 7.72 -0.64 1.40
C ALA A 15 7.20 -0.74 -0.06
N GLY A 16 7.33 -1.91 -0.68
CA GLY A 16 6.78 -2.19 -2.00
C GLY A 16 5.25 -2.02 -2.04
N SER A 17 4.55 -2.51 -1.01
CA SER A 17 3.09 -2.32 -0.89
C SER A 17 2.69 -0.85 -0.80
N CYS A 18 3.44 -0.04 -0.02
CA CYS A 18 3.20 1.40 0.08
C CYS A 18 3.41 2.09 -1.28
N GLY A 19 4.41 1.68 -2.06
CA GLY A 19 4.61 2.20 -3.42
C GLY A 19 3.43 1.89 -4.35
N LEU A 20 2.87 0.68 -4.27
CA LEU A 20 1.68 0.29 -5.04
C LEU A 20 0.44 1.07 -4.60
N PHE A 21 0.25 1.27 -3.29
CA PHE A 21 -0.83 2.12 -2.78
C PHE A 21 -0.66 3.60 -3.15
N TRP A 22 0.57 4.09 -3.25
CA TRP A 22 0.82 5.43 -3.78
C TRP A 22 0.41 5.52 -5.26
N MET A 23 0.78 4.55 -6.10
CA MET A 23 0.32 4.49 -7.49
C MET A 23 -1.20 4.43 -7.61
N LEU A 24 -1.86 3.62 -6.77
CA LEU A 24 -3.32 3.59 -6.68
C LEU A 24 -3.88 4.99 -6.45
N GLY A 25 -3.34 5.75 -5.49
CA GLY A 25 -3.74 7.13 -5.23
C GLY A 25 -3.54 8.05 -6.45
N VAL A 26 -2.40 7.93 -7.13
CA VAL A 26 -2.07 8.71 -8.33
C VAL A 26 -3.13 8.51 -9.42
N PHE A 27 -3.50 7.26 -9.72
CA PHE A 27 -4.44 6.94 -10.79
C PHE A 27 -5.91 7.15 -10.41
N VAL A 28 -6.26 6.98 -9.13
CA VAL A 28 -7.61 7.24 -8.62
C VAL A 28 -7.96 8.73 -8.66
N ALA A 29 -6.97 9.62 -8.56
CA ALA A 29 -7.19 11.06 -8.45
C ALA A 29 -8.00 11.67 -9.61
N VAL A 30 -7.76 11.19 -10.84
CA VAL A 30 -8.41 11.69 -12.06
C VAL A 30 -9.90 11.35 -12.09
N PRO A 31 -10.32 10.06 -12.08
CA PRO A 31 -11.73 9.69 -12.11
C PRO A 31 -12.49 10.15 -10.85
N TRP A 32 -11.80 10.30 -9.71
CA TRP A 32 -12.38 10.90 -8.50
C TRP A 32 -12.78 12.36 -8.73
N ARG A 33 -11.86 13.17 -9.28
CA ARG A 33 -12.12 14.60 -9.57
C ARG A 33 -13.25 14.78 -10.58
N GLU A 34 -13.29 13.92 -11.58
CA GLU A 34 -14.26 13.97 -12.68
C GLU A 34 -15.62 13.34 -12.32
N GLY A 35 -15.77 12.80 -11.09
CA GLY A 35 -17.02 12.20 -10.62
C GLY A 35 -17.42 10.92 -11.36
N ARG A 36 -16.51 10.31 -12.12
CA ARG A 36 -16.76 9.16 -13.00
C ARG A 36 -16.26 7.83 -12.43
N MET A 37 -16.13 7.72 -11.11
CA MET A 37 -15.69 6.49 -10.44
C MET A 37 -16.53 5.23 -10.73
N LEU A 38 -17.78 5.38 -11.18
CA LEU A 38 -18.66 4.26 -11.53
C LEU A 38 -18.66 3.96 -13.04
N ALA A 39 -17.94 4.76 -13.84
CA ALA A 39 -17.90 4.69 -15.30
C ALA A 39 -16.45 4.67 -15.80
N LEU A 40 -15.63 3.79 -15.23
CA LEU A 40 -14.23 3.62 -15.62
C LEU A 40 -14.08 2.84 -16.92
N GLU A 41 -13.12 3.26 -17.74
CA GLU A 41 -12.64 2.42 -18.83
C GLU A 41 -11.87 1.20 -18.32
N ARG A 42 -11.76 0.18 -19.18
CA ARG A 42 -11.01 -1.05 -18.88
C ARG A 42 -9.55 -0.78 -18.47
N ILE A 43 -8.91 0.22 -19.10
CA ILE A 43 -7.53 0.59 -18.80
C ILE A 43 -7.42 1.21 -17.41
N GLU A 44 -8.33 2.13 -17.06
CA GLU A 44 -8.37 2.74 -15.72
C GLU A 44 -8.63 1.68 -14.65
N LEU A 45 -9.52 0.73 -14.93
CA LEU A 45 -9.81 -0.38 -14.03
C LEU A 45 -8.57 -1.25 -13.79
N GLN A 46 -7.73 -1.47 -14.80
CA GLN A 46 -6.43 -2.15 -14.62
C GLN A 46 -5.43 -1.29 -13.83
N LEU A 47 -5.32 0.00 -14.15
CA LEU A 47 -4.40 0.94 -13.47
C LEU A 47 -4.73 1.15 -11.99
N ILE A 48 -5.99 0.94 -11.59
CA ILE A 48 -6.43 1.01 -10.19
C ILE A 48 -6.43 -0.39 -9.56
N GLY A 49 -6.99 -1.38 -10.26
CA GLY A 49 -7.18 -2.73 -9.75
C GLY A 49 -5.87 -3.48 -9.54
N VAL A 50 -4.91 -3.39 -10.46
CA VAL A 50 -3.62 -4.07 -10.34
C VAL A 50 -2.85 -3.59 -9.11
N PRO A 51 -2.58 -2.29 -8.90
CA PRO A 51 -1.87 -1.84 -7.69
C PRO A 51 -2.65 -2.09 -6.40
N LEU A 52 -3.98 -2.06 -6.43
CA LEU A 52 -4.79 -2.42 -5.27
C LEU A 52 -4.60 -3.89 -4.88
N LEU A 53 -4.76 -4.82 -5.82
CA LEU A 53 -4.67 -6.26 -5.56
C LEU A 53 -3.24 -6.69 -5.23
N THR A 54 -2.27 -6.22 -6.01
CA THR A 54 -0.86 -6.54 -5.78
C THR A 54 -0.31 -5.88 -4.51
N GLY A 55 -0.74 -4.65 -4.21
CA GLY A 55 -0.40 -3.94 -2.97
C GLY A 55 -0.96 -4.68 -1.75
N LEU A 56 -2.22 -5.13 -1.80
CA LEU A 56 -2.82 -5.93 -0.73
C LEU A 56 -2.10 -7.26 -0.52
N ALA A 57 -1.77 -7.97 -1.60
CA ALA A 57 -1.01 -9.21 -1.54
C ALA A 57 0.38 -9.01 -0.93
N ALA A 58 1.09 -7.94 -1.32
CA ALA A 58 2.40 -7.60 -0.78
C ALA A 58 2.32 -7.19 0.71
N ALA A 59 1.34 -6.39 1.10
CA ALA A 59 1.10 -6.01 2.49
C ALA A 59 0.75 -7.22 3.37
N TRP A 60 -0.08 -8.13 2.86
CA TRP A 60 -0.39 -9.40 3.51
C TRP A 60 0.87 -10.26 3.70
N GLY A 61 1.68 -10.41 2.65
CA GLY A 61 2.96 -11.13 2.72
C GLY A 61 3.91 -10.53 3.75
N ALA A 62 4.03 -9.19 3.79
CA ALA A 62 4.83 -8.50 4.79
C ALA A 62 4.35 -8.79 6.23
N LEU A 63 3.05 -8.68 6.49
CA LEU A 63 2.47 -9.00 7.81
C LEU A 63 2.68 -10.48 8.17
N HIS A 64 2.58 -11.39 7.21
CA HIS A 64 2.83 -12.81 7.44
C HIS A 64 4.28 -13.06 7.88
N LEU A 65 5.26 -12.43 7.22
CA LEU A 65 6.66 -12.52 7.59
C LEU A 65 6.95 -11.90 8.97
N TYR A 66 6.36 -10.73 9.27
CA TYR A 66 6.47 -10.15 10.62
C TYR A 66 5.81 -11.02 11.68
N ALA A 67 4.69 -11.69 11.37
CA ALA A 67 4.05 -12.60 12.31
C ALA A 67 4.96 -13.79 12.65
N LEU A 68 5.66 -14.34 11.66
CA LEU A 68 6.63 -15.42 11.85
C LEU A 68 7.82 -14.98 12.72
N ALA A 69 8.32 -13.75 12.53
CA ALA A 69 9.47 -13.25 13.26
C ALA A 69 9.15 -12.79 14.69
N ASP A 70 8.01 -12.13 14.90
CA ASP A 70 7.78 -11.30 16.09
C ASP A 70 6.57 -11.69 16.94
N ARG A 71 5.61 -12.45 16.42
CA ARG A 71 4.35 -12.72 17.14
C ARG A 71 4.55 -13.52 18.42
N GLY A 72 5.50 -14.47 18.42
CA GLY A 72 5.82 -15.30 19.58
C GLY A 72 6.79 -14.64 20.58
N VAL A 73 7.60 -13.69 20.13
CA VAL A 73 8.64 -13.06 20.96
C VAL A 73 8.16 -11.73 21.54
N ASN A 74 7.57 -10.86 20.72
CA ASN A 74 7.15 -9.52 21.10
C ASN A 74 5.81 -9.15 20.41
N PRO A 75 4.66 -9.59 20.96
CA PRO A 75 3.35 -9.37 20.33
C PRO A 75 2.98 -7.89 20.22
N LYS A 76 3.48 -7.04 21.13
CA LYS A 76 3.29 -5.58 21.08
C LYS A 76 3.96 -4.97 19.85
N THR A 77 5.18 -5.37 19.54
CA THR A 77 5.92 -4.88 18.36
C THR A 77 5.20 -5.26 17.06
N TYR A 78 4.71 -6.49 16.97
CA TYR A 78 3.90 -6.94 15.83
C TYR A 78 2.61 -6.10 15.67
N ALA A 79 1.89 -5.83 16.76
CA ALA A 79 0.70 -4.98 16.72
C ALA A 79 1.01 -3.55 16.26
N THR A 80 2.10 -2.96 16.74
CA THR A 80 2.56 -1.63 16.32
C THR A 80 2.94 -1.60 14.84
N ILE A 81 3.70 -2.59 14.35
CA ILE A 81 4.08 -2.67 12.93
C ILE A 81 2.84 -2.79 12.04
N ARG A 82 1.86 -3.60 12.45
CA ARG A 82 0.60 -3.74 11.72
C ARG A 82 -0.16 -2.41 11.64
N ALA A 83 -0.28 -1.69 12.76
CA ALA A 83 -0.92 -0.38 12.78
C ALA A 83 -0.18 0.63 11.90
N LEU A 84 1.15 0.68 12.00
CA LEU A 84 1.99 1.55 11.18
C LEU A 84 1.85 1.25 9.69
N LEU A 85 1.79 -0.02 9.29
CA LEU A 85 1.60 -0.37 7.89
C LEU A 85 0.25 0.12 7.34
N VAL A 86 -0.82 0.00 8.12
CA VAL A 86 -2.15 0.53 7.74
C VAL A 86 -2.10 2.05 7.58
N ILE A 87 -1.53 2.75 8.55
CA ILE A 87 -1.39 4.21 8.51
C ILE A 87 -0.55 4.64 7.30
N ALA A 88 0.59 3.98 7.07
CA ALA A 88 1.48 4.26 5.95
C ALA A 88 0.81 3.98 4.60
N SER A 89 0.00 2.92 4.50
CA SER A 89 -0.75 2.58 3.28
C SER A 89 -1.78 3.66 2.96
N ILE A 90 -2.55 4.11 3.96
CA ILE A 90 -3.52 5.21 3.80
C ILE A 90 -2.80 6.50 3.40
N ALA A 91 -1.72 6.84 4.11
CA ALA A 91 -0.91 8.02 3.81
C ALA A 91 -0.33 7.97 2.40
N ALA A 92 0.09 6.79 1.92
CA ALA A 92 0.59 6.60 0.57
C ALA A 92 -0.49 6.89 -0.49
N VAL A 93 -1.71 6.37 -0.31
CA VAL A 93 -2.84 6.67 -1.22
C VAL A 93 -3.12 8.18 -1.25
N ILE A 94 -3.24 8.81 -0.08
CA ILE A 94 -3.49 10.26 0.02
C ILE A 94 -2.36 11.05 -0.65
N GLY A 95 -1.10 10.67 -0.40
CA GLY A 95 0.06 11.30 -1.01
C GLY A 95 0.09 11.17 -2.54
N GLY A 96 -0.32 10.02 -3.07
CA GLY A 96 -0.48 9.80 -4.51
C GLY A 96 -1.57 10.69 -5.10
N MET A 97 -2.73 10.77 -4.44
CA MET A 97 -3.82 11.63 -4.89
C MET A 97 -3.41 13.11 -4.91
N ALA A 98 -2.78 13.59 -3.84
CA ALA A 98 -2.32 14.97 -3.73
C ALA A 98 -1.28 15.31 -4.82
N TRP A 99 -0.36 14.37 -5.12
CA TRP A 99 0.65 14.53 -6.16
C TRP A 99 0.03 14.70 -7.56
N SER A 100 -1.01 13.92 -7.89
CA SER A 100 -1.74 14.07 -9.15
C SER A 100 -2.54 15.37 -9.20
N GLN A 101 -3.26 15.69 -8.12
CA GLN A 101 -4.09 16.90 -8.04
C GLN A 101 -3.28 18.19 -8.26
N THR A 102 -2.10 18.27 -7.65
CA THR A 102 -1.19 19.42 -7.83
C THR A 102 -0.71 19.58 -9.27
N ARG A 103 -0.55 18.47 -10.03
CA ARG A 103 -0.12 18.50 -11.44
C ARG A 103 -1.25 18.72 -12.43
N MET A 104 -2.49 18.45 -12.03
CA MET A 104 -3.67 18.77 -12.84
C MET A 104 -4.11 20.23 -12.73
N ALA A 105 -3.61 20.96 -11.73
CA ALA A 105 -3.97 22.34 -11.45
C ALA A 105 -3.03 23.37 -12.09
N GLY A 106 -1.92 22.94 -12.69
CA GLY A 106 -0.98 23.77 -13.45
C GLY A 106 -1.05 23.45 -14.93
#